data_AF-A0A838SJ88-F1
#
_entry.id   AF-A0A838SJ88-F1
#
_cell.length_a   1.000
_cell.length_b   1.000
_cell.length_c   1.000
_cell.angle_alpha   90.00
_cell.angle_beta   90.00
_cell.angle_gamma   90.00
#
_symmetry.space_group_name_H-M   'P 1'
#
loop_
_entity.id
_entity.type
_entity.pdbx_description
1 polymer ?
#
loop_
_entity_poly.entity_id
_entity_poly.type
_entity_poly.pdbx_seq_one_letter_code
_entity_poly.pdbx_strand_id
1 'polypeptide(L)'
;AHAARYTFDYGFDGAGNWAFNTAYAGRYGTSSFVTRLRSVREAERFIKAGIPLVASISFGAGELDNSPIRGTNGHLLVIRGFTERGKVVVNDPAAESAKGVRRVYRRDQFADAWIGGSGGVVYVVRPGSTPLPRRTSEPNW
;
A
#
# COMPACT_ATOMS: atom_id res chain seq x y z
N ALA A 1 -7.15 -16.59 3.11
CA ALA A 1 -7.98 -16.94 1.94
C ALA A 1 -9.37 -16.25 1.90
N HIS A 2 -9.86 -15.62 2.97
CA HIS A 2 -11.22 -15.06 3.01
C HIS A 2 -11.41 -13.86 2.07
N ALA A 3 -10.66 -12.76 2.24
CA ALA A 3 -10.78 -11.56 1.41
C ALA A 3 -10.62 -11.87 -0.09
N ALA A 4 -9.59 -12.62 -0.48
CA ALA A 4 -9.32 -13.00 -1.87
C ALA A 4 -10.52 -13.69 -2.55
N ARG A 5 -11.26 -14.55 -1.83
CA ARG A 5 -12.48 -15.21 -2.34
C ARG A 5 -13.60 -14.20 -2.63
N TYR A 6 -13.76 -13.20 -1.78
CA TYR A 6 -14.81 -12.18 -1.92
C TYR A 6 -14.43 -11.04 -2.89
N THR A 7 -13.20 -11.04 -3.39
CA THR A 7 -12.68 -10.04 -4.33
C THR A 7 -12.18 -10.68 -5.62
N PHE A 8 -12.59 -11.92 -5.92
CA PHE A 8 -12.28 -12.56 -7.18
C PHE A 8 -13.05 -11.88 -8.30
N ASP A 9 -12.34 -11.43 -9.33
CA ASP A 9 -12.86 -10.78 -10.52
C ASP A 9 -12.80 -11.78 -11.68
N TYR A 10 -13.96 -12.25 -12.11
CA TYR A 10 -14.09 -13.21 -13.20
C TYR A 10 -13.68 -12.65 -14.57
N GLY A 11 -13.74 -11.33 -14.77
CA GLY A 11 -13.26 -10.69 -16.00
C GLY A 11 -11.74 -10.60 -16.04
N PHE A 12 -11.10 -10.46 -14.88
CA PHE A 12 -9.64 -10.49 -14.70
C PHE A 12 -9.07 -11.91 -14.50
N ASP A 13 -9.92 -12.88 -14.18
CA ASP A 13 -9.57 -14.25 -13.74
C ASP A 13 -8.59 -14.27 -12.55
N GLY A 14 -8.84 -13.41 -11.57
CA GLY A 14 -7.95 -13.27 -10.42
C GLY A 14 -8.52 -12.44 -9.28
N ALA A 15 -7.87 -12.51 -8.12
CA ALA A 15 -8.09 -11.58 -7.02
C ALA A 15 -7.07 -10.43 -7.09
N GLY A 16 -7.36 -9.32 -6.40
CA GLY A 16 -6.49 -8.13 -6.39
C GLY A 16 -7.03 -6.95 -7.17
N ASN A 17 -8.25 -7.04 -7.72
CA ASN A 17 -8.95 -5.89 -8.26
C ASN A 17 -9.14 -4.82 -7.18
N TRP A 18 -8.69 -3.61 -7.48
CA TRP A 18 -8.62 -2.48 -6.56
C TRP A 18 -10.00 -2.04 -6.07
N ALA A 19 -10.95 -1.92 -6.99
CA ALA A 19 -12.32 -1.55 -6.66
C ALA A 19 -12.97 -2.62 -5.77
N PHE A 20 -12.73 -3.90 -6.07
CA PHE A 20 -13.32 -5.00 -5.31
C PHE A 20 -12.75 -5.07 -3.90
N ASN A 21 -11.43 -4.86 -3.74
CA ASN A 21 -10.79 -4.76 -2.43
C ASN A 21 -11.40 -3.62 -1.59
N THR A 22 -11.58 -2.43 -2.18
CA THR A 22 -12.20 -1.29 -1.47
C THR A 22 -13.66 -1.53 -1.11
N ALA A 23 -14.44 -2.16 -2.00
CA ALA A 23 -15.83 -2.52 -1.75
C ALA A 23 -15.95 -3.59 -0.66
N TYR A 24 -15.06 -4.58 -0.66
CA TYR A 24 -14.99 -5.60 0.38
C TYR A 24 -14.69 -5.00 1.76
N ALA A 25 -13.74 -4.05 1.83
CA ALA A 25 -13.44 -3.33 3.08
C ALA A 25 -14.68 -2.55 3.60
N GLY A 26 -15.48 -1.98 2.70
CA GLY A 26 -16.71 -1.26 3.04
C GLY A 26 -17.73 -2.09 3.84
N ARG A 27 -17.75 -3.42 3.64
CA ARG A 27 -18.62 -4.35 4.41
C ARG A 27 -18.35 -4.34 5.90
N TYR A 28 -17.18 -3.84 6.31
CA TYR A 28 -16.75 -3.73 7.70
C TYR A 28 -16.89 -2.30 8.25
N GLY A 29 -17.73 -1.46 7.64
CA GLY A 29 -18.00 -0.09 8.12
C GLY A 29 -16.87 0.91 7.86
N THR A 30 -15.99 0.61 6.90
CA THR A 30 -14.89 1.51 6.51
C THR A 30 -15.28 2.39 5.34
N SER A 31 -14.71 3.59 5.29
CA SER A 31 -14.64 4.37 4.06
C SER A 31 -13.35 4.04 3.34
N SER A 32 -13.46 3.68 2.06
CA SER A 32 -12.31 3.25 1.27
C SER A 32 -12.32 3.91 -0.11
N PHE A 33 -11.14 4.23 -0.62
CA PHE A 33 -10.97 4.76 -1.97
C PHE A 33 -9.57 4.44 -2.51
N VAL A 34 -9.44 4.51 -3.83
CA VAL A 34 -8.16 4.39 -4.53
C VAL A 34 -7.70 5.79 -4.93
N THR A 35 -6.41 6.07 -4.77
CA THR A 35 -5.80 7.31 -5.26
C THR A 35 -4.35 7.07 -5.68
N ARG A 36 -3.71 8.09 -6.28
CA ARG A 36 -2.27 8.16 -6.51
C ARG A 36 -1.67 9.21 -5.60
N LEU A 37 -0.71 8.81 -4.78
CA LEU A 37 0.13 9.75 -4.03
C LEU A 37 1.37 10.10 -4.84
N ARG A 38 1.86 11.32 -4.67
CA ARG A 38 2.98 11.89 -5.44
C ARG A 38 4.33 11.65 -4.79
N SER A 39 4.34 11.32 -3.50
CA SER A 39 5.59 11.12 -2.76
C SER A 39 5.37 10.34 -1.47
N VAL A 40 6.48 9.81 -0.94
CA VAL A 40 6.54 9.24 0.40
C VAL A 40 6.14 10.26 1.48
N ARG A 41 6.33 11.57 1.25
CA ARG A 41 5.90 12.62 2.19
C ARG A 41 4.38 12.72 2.31
N GLU A 42 3.63 12.39 1.27
CA GLU A 42 2.17 12.31 1.38
C GLU A 42 1.75 11.10 2.19
N ALA A 43 2.40 9.95 1.98
CA ALA A 43 2.16 8.75 2.80
C ALA A 43 2.40 9.03 4.31
N GLU A 44 3.44 9.79 4.66
CA GLU A 44 3.67 10.21 6.05
C GLU A 44 2.49 10.96 6.66
N ARG A 45 1.72 11.73 5.87
CA ARG A 45 0.54 12.46 6.38
C ARG A 45 -0.58 11.49 6.75
N PHE A 46 -0.80 10.45 5.95
CA PHE A 46 -1.78 9.40 6.26
C PHE A 46 -1.37 8.61 7.50
N ILE A 47 -0.10 8.20 7.57
CA ILE A 47 0.42 7.49 8.75
C ILE A 47 0.29 8.34 10.01
N LYS A 48 0.60 9.65 9.94
CA LYS A 48 0.41 10.59 11.07
C LYS A 48 -1.07 10.75 11.46
N ALA A 49 -1.99 10.60 10.52
CA ALA A 49 -3.43 10.58 10.78
C ALA A 49 -3.93 9.21 11.30
N GLY A 50 -3.05 8.23 11.50
CA GLY A 50 -3.42 6.88 11.95
C GLY A 50 -4.01 6.00 10.84
N ILE A 51 -3.82 6.36 9.57
CA ILE A 51 -4.36 5.64 8.41
C ILE A 51 -3.22 4.88 7.71
N PRO A 52 -3.14 3.55 7.81
CA PRO A 52 -2.21 2.77 7.01
C PRO A 52 -2.60 2.83 5.53
N LEU A 53 -1.62 2.64 4.65
CA LEU A 53 -1.81 2.68 3.21
C LEU A 53 -1.46 1.34 2.60
N VAL A 54 -2.30 0.83 1.72
CA VAL A 54 -1.92 -0.33 0.92
C VAL A 54 -1.42 0.17 -0.42
N ALA A 55 -0.14 -0.10 -0.70
CA ALA A 55 0.57 0.40 -1.86
C ALA A 55 0.86 -0.74 -2.84
N SER A 56 0.79 -0.42 -4.14
CA SER A 56 1.35 -1.26 -5.19
C SER A 56 2.80 -0.91 -5.41
N ILE A 57 3.65 -1.92 -5.53
CA ILE A 57 5.04 -1.75 -5.92
C ILE A 57 5.36 -2.63 -7.12
N SER A 58 6.30 -2.19 -7.93
CA SER A 58 6.89 -2.92 -9.06
C SER A 58 8.38 -2.63 -9.08
N PHE A 59 9.21 -3.67 -9.13
CA PHE A 59 10.67 -3.56 -9.06
C PHE A 59 11.35 -4.83 -9.58
N GLY A 60 12.57 -4.68 -10.06
CA GLY A 60 13.46 -5.72 -10.54
C GLY A 60 14.46 -6.22 -9.50
N ALA A 61 15.31 -7.17 -9.93
CA ALA A 61 16.32 -7.78 -9.08
C ALA A 61 17.34 -6.76 -8.57
N GLY A 62 17.47 -6.67 -7.24
CA GLY A 62 18.42 -5.77 -6.58
C GLY A 62 17.96 -4.31 -6.44
N GLU A 63 16.74 -3.98 -6.88
CA GLU A 63 16.22 -2.61 -6.79
C GLU A 63 15.61 -2.28 -5.41
N LEU A 64 15.18 -3.30 -4.66
CA LEU A 64 14.59 -3.15 -3.33
C LEU A 64 15.27 -4.06 -2.30
N ASP A 65 16.15 -3.47 -1.49
CA ASP A 65 16.89 -4.22 -0.46
C ASP A 65 15.95 -4.77 0.62
N ASN A 66 16.27 -5.95 1.15
CA ASN A 66 15.50 -6.67 2.18
C ASN A 66 14.10 -7.13 1.77
N SER A 67 13.75 -7.03 0.48
CA SER A 67 12.52 -7.61 -0.06
C SER A 67 12.51 -9.14 0.13
N PRO A 68 11.36 -9.75 0.48
CA PRO A 68 11.23 -11.21 0.55
C PRO A 68 11.22 -11.88 -0.83
N ILE A 69 11.04 -11.10 -1.90
CA ILE A 69 11.03 -11.58 -3.29
C ILE A 69 12.07 -10.83 -4.12
N ARG A 70 12.58 -11.49 -5.17
CA ARG A 70 13.63 -10.90 -6.03
C ARG A 70 13.14 -9.75 -6.88
N GLY A 71 11.87 -9.74 -7.27
CA GLY A 71 11.28 -8.72 -8.13
C GLY A 71 9.82 -9.06 -8.43
N THR A 72 9.08 -8.11 -8.98
CA THR A 72 7.67 -8.25 -9.33
C THR A 72 7.24 -7.18 -10.34
N ASN A 73 6.32 -7.55 -11.23
CA ASN A 73 5.63 -6.61 -12.11
C ASN A 73 4.44 -5.91 -11.41
N GLY A 74 4.12 -6.32 -10.18
CA GLY A 74 3.03 -5.78 -9.37
C GLY A 74 2.85 -6.58 -8.09
N HIS A 75 2.93 -5.91 -6.95
CA HIS A 75 2.77 -6.53 -5.63
C HIS A 75 2.16 -5.54 -4.64
N LEU A 76 1.29 -6.05 -3.76
CA LEU A 76 0.59 -5.23 -2.77
C LEU A 76 1.18 -5.45 -1.39
N LEU A 77 1.45 -4.35 -0.69
CA LEU A 77 1.91 -4.36 0.70
C LEU A 77 1.28 -3.21 1.49
N VAL A 78 1.42 -3.24 2.82
CA VAL A 78 0.87 -2.19 3.69
C VAL A 78 1.98 -1.32 4.26
N ILE A 79 2.00 -0.04 3.92
CA ILE A 79 2.77 1.00 4.63
C ILE A 79 2.10 1.23 5.98
N ARG A 80 2.85 1.08 7.05
CA ARG A 80 2.34 1.15 8.43
C ARG A 80 3.10 2.14 9.31
N GLY A 81 4.19 2.70 8.82
CA GLY A 81 5.05 3.54 9.63
C GLY A 81 6.31 3.97 8.93
N PHE A 82 7.07 4.80 9.64
CA PHE A 82 8.40 5.23 9.24
C PHE A 82 9.32 5.10 10.45
N THR A 83 10.59 4.77 10.22
CA THR A 83 11.60 4.86 11.28
C THR A 83 11.96 6.33 11.52
N GLU A 84 12.66 6.62 12.62
CA GLU A 84 13.18 7.97 12.91
C GLU A 84 14.05 8.53 11.77
N ARG A 85 14.79 7.65 11.08
CA ARG A 85 15.61 8.00 9.91
C ARG A 85 14.83 8.04 8.59
N GLY A 86 13.50 7.98 8.65
CA GLY A 86 12.61 8.08 7.50
C GLY A 86 12.56 6.86 6.59
N LYS A 87 13.06 5.68 7.02
CA LYS A 87 12.90 4.41 6.29
C LYS A 87 11.45 3.95 6.37
N VAL A 88 10.96 3.28 5.32
CA VAL A 88 9.56 2.90 5.20
C VAL A 88 9.34 1.57 5.91
N VAL A 89 8.43 1.54 6.89
CA VAL A 89 8.06 0.30 7.60
C VAL A 89 6.81 -0.25 6.95
N VAL A 90 6.87 -1.50 6.52
CA VAL A 90 5.77 -2.17 5.82
C VAL A 90 5.40 -3.51 6.46
N ASN A 91 4.19 -3.98 6.13
CA ASN A 91 3.85 -5.40 6.15
C ASN A 91 3.80 -5.91 4.71
N ASP A 92 4.76 -6.74 4.35
CA ASP A 92 4.92 -7.36 3.03
C ASP A 92 4.45 -8.83 3.08
N PRO A 93 3.31 -9.18 2.46
CA PRO A 93 2.74 -10.51 2.55
C PRO A 93 3.47 -11.55 1.70
N ALA A 94 4.47 -11.18 0.89
CA ALA A 94 5.25 -12.13 0.11
C ALA A 94 6.32 -12.87 0.93
N ALA A 95 6.45 -12.56 2.23
CA ALA A 95 7.30 -13.31 3.14
C ALA A 95 6.76 -14.73 3.41
N GLU A 96 7.68 -15.70 3.51
CA GLU A 96 7.35 -17.12 3.74
C GLU A 96 6.67 -17.41 5.08
N SER A 97 6.77 -16.50 6.05
CA SER A 97 6.15 -16.66 7.37
C SER A 97 5.67 -15.33 7.94
N ALA A 98 4.71 -15.41 8.86
CA ALA A 98 4.16 -14.24 9.55
C ALA A 98 5.24 -13.38 10.24
N LYS A 99 6.30 -14.01 10.79
CA LYS A 99 7.43 -13.31 11.42
C LYS A 99 8.22 -12.47 10.40
N GLY A 100 8.24 -12.87 9.14
CA GLY A 100 8.92 -12.19 8.05
C GLY A 100 8.08 -11.09 7.36
N VAL A 101 6.80 -10.92 7.71
CA VAL A 101 5.93 -9.94 7.02
C VAL A 101 6.37 -8.51 7.31
N ARG A 102 6.80 -8.20 8.54
CA ARG A 102 7.26 -6.85 8.87
C ARG A 102 8.64 -6.59 8.24
N ARG A 103 8.73 -5.62 7.34
CA ARG A 103 9.98 -5.21 6.67
C ARG A 103 10.24 -3.72 6.83
N VAL A 104 11.50 -3.33 6.61
CA VAL A 104 11.95 -1.94 6.62
C VAL A 104 12.74 -1.69 5.34
N TYR A 105 12.20 -0.85 4.46
CA TYR A 105 12.81 -0.52 3.18
C TYR A 105 13.50 0.84 3.23
N ARG A 106 14.57 0.98 2.44
CA ARG A 106 15.16 2.29 2.21
C ARG A 106 14.13 3.18 1.49
N ARG A 107 14.15 4.47 1.82
CA ARG A 107 13.10 5.40 1.40
C ARG A 107 13.11 5.66 -0.10
N ASP A 108 14.31 5.81 -0.66
CA ASP A 108 14.55 6.03 -2.08
C ASP A 108 14.16 4.80 -2.90
N GLN A 109 14.68 3.63 -2.57
CA GLN A 109 14.32 2.36 -3.24
C GLN A 109 12.81 2.10 -3.19
N PHE A 110 12.17 2.37 -2.05
CA PHE A 110 10.72 2.23 -1.95
C PHE A 110 9.96 3.25 -2.80
N ALA A 111 10.44 4.51 -2.86
CA ALA A 111 9.84 5.52 -3.72
C ALA A 111 9.97 5.15 -5.20
N ASP A 112 11.11 4.60 -5.62
CA ASP A 112 11.32 4.13 -6.98
C ASP A 112 10.39 2.95 -7.30
N ALA A 113 10.30 1.95 -6.41
CA ALA A 113 9.41 0.80 -6.60
C ALA A 113 7.91 1.16 -6.59
N TRP A 114 7.50 2.15 -5.81
CA TRP A 114 6.10 2.54 -5.64
C TRP A 114 5.67 3.67 -6.59
N ILE A 115 6.33 4.84 -6.49
CA ILE A 115 6.00 6.02 -7.29
C ILE A 115 6.48 5.82 -8.73
N GLY A 116 7.74 5.41 -8.91
CA GLY A 116 8.32 5.16 -10.23
C GLY A 116 7.74 3.92 -10.91
N GLY A 117 7.69 2.80 -10.19
CA GLY A 117 7.29 1.50 -10.74
C GLY A 117 5.79 1.30 -10.86
N SER A 118 4.99 1.83 -9.92
CA SER A 118 3.52 1.65 -9.90
C SER A 118 2.74 2.95 -10.03
N GLY A 119 3.39 4.09 -10.28
CA GLY A 119 2.71 5.39 -10.42
C GLY A 119 2.08 5.91 -9.13
N GLY A 120 2.53 5.43 -7.98
CA GLY A 120 2.09 5.90 -6.66
C GLY A 120 0.68 5.50 -6.25
N VAL A 121 0.09 4.49 -6.91
CA VAL A 121 -1.29 4.06 -6.62
C VAL A 121 -1.37 3.40 -5.24
N VAL A 122 -2.39 3.76 -4.48
CA VAL A 122 -2.73 3.21 -3.16
C VAL A 122 -4.23 3.02 -3.00
N TYR A 123 -4.64 2.07 -2.16
CA TYR A 123 -5.95 2.12 -1.53
C TYR A 123 -5.83 2.60 -0.09
N VAL A 124 -6.68 3.56 0.21
CA VAL A 124 -6.90 4.10 1.55
C VAL A 124 -8.11 3.37 2.12
N VAL A 125 -7.96 2.79 3.30
CA VAL A 125 -9.05 2.16 4.06
C VAL A 125 -9.02 2.75 5.45
N ARG A 126 -10.11 3.40 5.86
CA ARG A 126 -10.18 4.08 7.17
C ARG A 126 -11.55 3.92 7.83
N PRO A 127 -11.63 3.88 9.17
CA PRO A 127 -12.91 4.05 9.87
C PRO A 127 -13.54 5.41 9.55
N GLY A 128 -14.87 5.47 9.43
CA GLY A 128 -15.60 6.72 9.18
C GLY A 128 -15.31 7.86 10.18
N SER A 129 -14.85 7.51 11.38
CA SER A 129 -14.45 8.44 12.45
C SER A 129 -13.04 9.01 12.31
N THR A 130 -12.16 8.40 11.50
CA THR A 130 -10.78 8.87 11.31
C THR A 130 -10.75 9.89 10.17
N PRO A 131 -10.42 11.17 10.42
CA PRO A 131 -10.37 12.19 9.38
C PRO A 131 -9.19 11.96 8.43
N LEU A 132 -9.37 12.31 7.15
CA LEU A 132 -8.28 12.33 6.18
C LEU A 132 -7.28 13.45 6.51
N PRO A 133 -6.01 13.32 6.09
CA PRO A 133 -5.05 14.39 6.25
C PRO A 133 -5.49 15.65 5.50
N ARG A 134 -5.12 16.83 6.01
CA ARG A 134 -5.42 18.12 5.36
C ARG A 134 -4.96 18.10 3.90
N ARG A 135 -5.91 18.41 3.01
CA ARG A 135 -5.70 18.52 1.57
C ARG A 135 -4.69 19.62 1.23
N THR A 136 -3.91 19.41 0.18
CA THR A 136 -3.06 20.45 -0.44
C THR A 136 -3.88 21.30 -1.41
N SER A 137 -3.26 22.34 -1.98
CA SER A 137 -3.86 23.20 -3.02
C SER A 137 -4.38 22.40 -4.22
N GLU A 138 -3.66 21.34 -4.59
CA GLU A 138 -4.08 20.34 -5.58
C GLU A 138 -4.40 19.04 -4.84
N PRO A 139 -5.68 18.73 -4.58
CA PRO A 139 -6.05 17.54 -3.84
C PRO A 139 -6.12 16.31 -4.75
N ASN A 140 -5.45 15.25 -4.33
CA ASN A 140 -5.56 13.89 -4.84
C ASN A 140 -6.28 12.94 -3.86
N TRP A 141 -6.71 13.42 -2.69
CA TRP A 141 -7.60 12.71 -1.75
C TRP A 141 -8.53 13.70 -1.05
#